data_AF-A0A947KKZ5-F1
#
_entry.id   AF-A0A947KKZ5-F1
#
_cell.length_a   1.000
_cell.length_b   1.000
_cell.length_c   1.000
_cell.angle_alpha   90.00
_cell.angle_beta   90.00
_cell.angle_gamma   90.00
#
_symmetry.space_group_name_H-M   'P 1'
#
loop_
_entity.id
_entity.type
_entity.pdbx_description
1 polymer ?
#
loop_
_entity_poly.entity_id
_entity_poly.type
_entity_poly.pdbx_seq_one_letter_code
_entity_poly.pdbx_strand_id
1 'polypeptide(L)'
;MNKFSKEKNDKAERVAKINEMMRSFCGGHLTPELEGYAVRLCEKLGRKRIINIVRGGKEIWAASIIYVIARLNFLFDKQNENYITVDTICNYFGTKKSTIGTKATQIENTCKLNIGAEGYCSKEISDSLTFYQTPEGFIIPKSMVDNQKYIIEFADDEESRKIQEFFDEKRRVEEEKIKKRKERRAEINREIAEKKRENKKNQLDIFGD
;
A
#
# COMPACT_ATOMS: atom_id res chain seq x y z
N MET A 1 -37.93 -5.76 8.63
CA MET A 1 -36.61 -5.66 7.97
C MET A 1 -36.62 -6.55 6.72
N ASN A 2 -36.48 -6.00 5.50
CA ASN A 2 -36.49 -6.80 4.26
C ASN A 2 -35.17 -7.58 4.11
N LYS A 3 -35.19 -8.78 3.50
CA LYS A 3 -34.04 -9.68 3.30
C LYS A 3 -32.84 -8.97 2.66
N PHE A 4 -33.09 -8.11 1.67
CA PHE A 4 -32.06 -7.30 1.01
C PHE A 4 -31.39 -6.28 1.94
N SER A 5 -32.15 -5.66 2.85
CA SER A 5 -31.63 -4.71 3.83
C SER A 5 -30.75 -5.41 4.87
N LYS A 6 -31.10 -6.65 5.24
CA LYS A 6 -30.33 -7.49 6.16
C LYS A 6 -28.99 -7.93 5.54
N GLU A 7 -29.02 -8.48 4.32
CA GLU A 7 -27.80 -8.91 3.60
C GLU A 7 -26.81 -7.76 3.36
N LYS A 8 -27.31 -6.55 3.08
CA LYS A 8 -26.47 -5.35 2.92
C LYS A 8 -25.78 -4.98 4.24
N ASN A 9 -26.49 -5.08 5.36
CA ASN A 9 -25.96 -4.76 6.69
C ASN A 9 -24.91 -5.80 7.12
N ASP A 10 -25.20 -7.09 6.95
CA ASP A 10 -24.28 -8.19 7.26
C ASP A 10 -22.97 -8.08 6.45
N LYS A 11 -23.06 -7.64 5.18
CA LYS A 11 -21.89 -7.39 4.35
C LYS A 11 -21.05 -6.22 4.86
N ALA A 12 -21.68 -5.12 5.26
CA ALA A 12 -20.99 -3.94 5.77
C ALA A 12 -20.27 -4.25 7.10
N GLU A 13 -20.95 -4.93 8.02
CA GLU A 13 -20.36 -5.39 9.28
C GLU A 13 -19.19 -6.35 9.03
N ARG A 14 -19.33 -7.25 8.05
CA ARG A 14 -18.26 -8.17 7.66
C ARG A 14 -17.02 -7.43 7.17
N VAL A 15 -17.21 -6.45 6.29
CA VAL A 15 -16.11 -5.61 5.76
C VAL A 15 -15.43 -4.84 6.90
N ALA A 16 -16.21 -4.28 7.84
CA ALA A 16 -15.66 -3.57 8.99
C ALA A 16 -14.77 -4.47 9.86
N LYS A 17 -15.22 -5.69 10.18
CA LYS A 17 -14.44 -6.67 10.96
C LYS A 17 -13.15 -7.07 10.24
N ILE A 18 -13.20 -7.29 8.92
CA ILE A 18 -12.01 -7.62 8.14
C ILE A 18 -11.02 -6.44 8.14
N ASN A 19 -11.51 -5.21 7.97
CA ASN A 19 -10.70 -4.00 8.04
C ASN A 19 -10.01 -3.84 9.39
N GLU A 20 -10.72 -4.04 10.50
CA GLU A 20 -10.15 -3.97 11.86
C GLU A 20 -8.99 -4.96 12.03
N MET A 21 -9.19 -6.22 11.63
CA MET A 21 -8.15 -7.26 11.70
C MET A 21 -6.91 -6.91 10.86
N MET A 22 -7.11 -6.35 9.65
CA MET A 22 -6.00 -5.91 8.81
C MET A 22 -5.27 -4.71 9.38
N ARG A 23 -5.99 -3.71 9.91
CA ARG A 23 -5.36 -2.52 10.54
C ARG A 23 -4.51 -2.93 11.73
N SER A 24 -4.98 -3.87 12.54
CA SER A 24 -4.20 -4.40 13.67
C SER A 24 -2.91 -5.07 13.21
N PHE A 25 -2.95 -5.87 12.13
CA PHE A 25 -1.74 -6.44 11.53
C PHE A 25 -0.81 -5.35 10.98
N CYS A 26 -1.34 -4.42 10.20
CA CYS A 26 -0.57 -3.35 9.57
C CYS A 26 0.14 -2.48 10.60
N GLY A 27 -0.54 -2.08 11.69
CA GLY A 27 0.05 -1.27 12.75
C GLY A 27 1.27 -1.91 13.44
N GLY A 28 1.38 -3.24 13.39
CA GLY A 28 2.52 -3.98 13.93
C GLY A 28 3.63 -4.31 12.92
N HIS A 29 3.29 -4.39 11.63
CA HIS A 29 4.16 -5.00 10.62
C HIS A 29 4.39 -4.18 9.34
N LEU A 30 3.54 -3.20 9.02
CA LEU A 30 3.53 -2.50 7.73
C LEU A 30 3.45 -0.98 7.90
N THR A 31 3.67 -0.25 6.80
CA THR A 31 3.52 1.21 6.78
C THR A 31 2.06 1.63 6.64
N PRO A 32 1.70 2.87 7.06
CA PRO A 32 0.37 3.43 6.84
C PRO A 32 -0.05 3.49 5.35
N GLU A 33 0.92 3.60 4.43
CA GLU A 33 0.66 3.61 2.99
C GLU A 33 0.19 2.23 2.50
N LEU A 34 0.88 1.17 2.91
CA LEU A 34 0.50 -0.21 2.61
C LEU A 34 -0.84 -0.58 3.27
N GLU A 35 -1.09 -0.10 4.50
CA GLU A 35 -2.41 -0.23 5.14
C GLU A 35 -3.50 0.43 4.30
N GLY A 36 -3.25 1.64 3.79
CA GLY A 36 -4.15 2.36 2.90
C GLY A 36 -4.53 1.54 1.65
N TYR A 37 -3.56 0.85 1.05
CA TYR A 37 -3.82 -0.03 -0.09
C TYR A 37 -4.68 -1.25 0.30
N ALA A 38 -4.40 -1.87 1.46
CA ALA A 38 -5.18 -3.02 1.95
C ALA A 38 -6.64 -2.64 2.23
N VAL A 39 -6.87 -1.50 2.90
CA VAL A 39 -8.21 -0.97 3.18
C VAL A 39 -8.96 -0.68 1.87
N ARG A 40 -8.31 0.00 0.92
CA ARG A 40 -8.90 0.28 -0.40
C ARG A 40 -9.30 -1.00 -1.13
N LEU A 41 -8.49 -2.05 -1.03
CA LEU A 41 -8.78 -3.35 -1.63
C LEU A 41 -10.00 -3.99 -0.95
N CYS A 42 -10.05 -4.00 0.37
CA CYS A 42 -11.18 -4.53 1.13
C CYS A 42 -12.50 -3.83 0.78
N GLU A 43 -12.50 -2.51 0.67
CA GLU A 43 -13.67 -1.74 0.26
C GLU A 43 -14.10 -2.07 -1.18
N LYS A 44 -13.15 -2.20 -2.12
CA LYS A 44 -13.42 -2.62 -3.50
C LYS A 44 -14.08 -4.00 -3.54
N LEU A 45 -13.61 -4.94 -2.71
CA LEU A 45 -14.21 -6.27 -2.56
C LEU A 45 -15.63 -6.18 -1.98
N GLY A 46 -15.84 -5.33 -0.97
CA GLY A 46 -17.15 -5.05 -0.38
C GLY A 46 -18.17 -4.50 -1.39
N ARG A 47 -17.73 -3.77 -2.42
CA ARG A 47 -18.62 -3.26 -3.47
C ARG A 47 -18.90 -4.26 -4.60
N LYS A 48 -18.02 -5.23 -4.85
CA LYS A 48 -18.22 -6.22 -5.92
C LYS A 48 -19.37 -7.18 -5.57
N ARG A 49 -20.35 -7.30 -6.48
CA ARG A 49 -21.53 -8.18 -6.34
C ARG A 49 -21.19 -9.66 -6.54
N ILE A 50 -20.23 -9.95 -7.42
CA ILE A 50 -19.75 -11.31 -7.71
C ILE A 50 -18.95 -11.94 -6.56
N ILE A 51 -18.45 -11.11 -5.63
CA ILE A 51 -17.69 -11.59 -4.48
C ILE A 51 -18.62 -11.67 -3.27
N ASN A 52 -18.73 -12.87 -2.71
CA ASN A 52 -19.41 -13.08 -1.44
C ASN A 52 -18.40 -13.06 -0.29
N ILE A 53 -18.08 -11.85 0.18
CA ILE A 53 -17.14 -11.64 1.31
C ILE A 53 -17.70 -12.16 2.66
N VAL A 54 -19.01 -12.41 2.73
CA VAL A 54 -19.67 -12.99 3.91
C VAL A 54 -19.38 -14.49 4.04
N ARG A 55 -19.05 -15.17 2.94
CA ARG A 55 -18.67 -16.59 2.94
C ARG A 55 -17.17 -16.78 3.14
N GLY A 56 -16.82 -17.81 3.93
CA GLY A 56 -15.44 -18.14 4.32
C GLY A 56 -14.95 -17.37 5.55
N GLY A 57 -13.86 -17.83 6.18
CA GLY A 57 -13.30 -17.21 7.40
C GLY A 57 -12.85 -15.76 7.20
N LYS A 58 -13.10 -14.89 8.19
CA LYS A 58 -12.72 -13.46 8.14
C LYS A 58 -11.20 -13.30 8.19
N GLU A 59 -10.54 -14.19 8.92
CA GLU A 59 -9.10 -14.39 9.04
C GLU A 59 -8.50 -14.66 7.66
N ILE A 60 -9.12 -15.56 6.89
CA ILE A 60 -8.66 -15.92 5.54
C ILE A 60 -8.81 -14.71 4.61
N TRP A 61 -9.92 -13.97 4.68
CA TRP A 61 -10.09 -12.75 3.88
C TRP A 61 -9.05 -11.69 4.22
N ALA A 62 -8.85 -11.40 5.51
CA ALA A 62 -7.85 -10.43 5.97
C ALA A 62 -6.44 -10.84 5.52
N ALA A 63 -6.02 -12.07 5.80
CA ALA A 63 -4.72 -12.60 5.40
C ALA A 63 -4.51 -12.57 3.88
N SER A 64 -5.52 -12.95 3.09
CA SER A 64 -5.43 -12.92 1.63
C SER A 64 -5.34 -11.50 1.07
N ILE A 65 -6.04 -10.51 1.64
CA ILE A 65 -5.92 -9.12 1.19
C ILE A 65 -4.51 -8.58 1.47
N ILE A 66 -3.98 -8.81 2.68
CA ILE A 66 -2.60 -8.45 3.02
C ILE A 66 -1.62 -9.15 2.09
N TYR A 67 -1.83 -10.44 1.81
CA TYR A 67 -0.98 -11.21 0.89
C TYR A 67 -0.97 -10.61 -0.53
N VAL A 68 -2.12 -10.16 -1.05
CA VAL A 68 -2.18 -9.46 -2.35
C VAL A 68 -1.37 -8.17 -2.31
N ILE A 69 -1.54 -7.34 -1.29
CA ILE A 69 -0.76 -6.09 -1.15
C ILE A 69 0.73 -6.38 -1.04
N ALA A 70 1.11 -7.42 -0.28
CA ALA A 70 2.48 -7.86 -0.13
C ALA A 70 3.10 -8.27 -1.48
N ARG A 71 2.35 -9.02 -2.31
CA ARG A 71 2.79 -9.37 -3.67
C ARG A 71 2.96 -8.15 -4.57
N LEU A 72 1.96 -7.27 -4.60
CA LEU A 72 1.97 -6.08 -5.46
C LEU A 72 3.08 -5.09 -5.10
N ASN A 73 3.60 -5.16 -3.87
CA ASN A 73 4.66 -4.28 -3.37
C ASN A 73 5.99 -5.00 -3.12
N PHE A 74 6.15 -6.24 -3.61
CA PHE A 74 7.37 -7.05 -3.46
C PHE A 74 7.84 -7.23 -2.01
N LEU A 75 6.90 -7.29 -1.05
CA LEU A 75 7.24 -7.39 0.37
C LEU A 75 7.79 -8.76 0.77
N PHE A 76 7.73 -9.75 -0.12
CA PHE A 76 8.36 -11.06 0.10
C PHE A 76 9.83 -11.10 -0.33
N ASP A 77 10.33 -10.02 -0.92
CA ASP A 77 11.76 -9.88 -1.21
C ASP A 77 12.50 -9.38 0.03
N LYS A 78 13.57 -10.08 0.42
CA LYS A 78 14.42 -9.73 1.56
C LYS A 78 15.10 -8.37 1.41
N GLN A 79 15.23 -7.85 0.18
CA GLN A 79 15.80 -6.53 -0.08
C GLN A 79 14.79 -5.39 0.15
N ASN A 80 13.50 -5.71 0.31
CA ASN A 80 12.48 -4.70 0.57
C ASN A 80 12.56 -4.21 2.03
N GLU A 81 12.52 -2.89 2.25
CA GLU A 81 12.53 -2.32 3.61
C GLU A 81 11.35 -2.79 4.47
N ASN A 82 10.24 -3.16 3.84
CA ASN A 82 9.03 -3.68 4.46
C ASN A 82 8.91 -5.20 4.31
N TYR A 83 10.06 -5.91 4.26
CA TYR A 83 10.10 -7.35 4.12
C TYR A 83 9.27 -8.05 5.19
N ILE A 84 8.38 -8.93 4.74
CA ILE A 84 7.62 -9.84 5.59
C ILE A 84 7.64 -11.24 4.97
N THR A 85 7.42 -12.26 5.79
CA THR A 85 7.26 -13.62 5.28
C THR A 85 5.78 -13.99 5.19
N VAL A 86 5.47 -14.97 4.32
CA VAL A 86 4.13 -15.57 4.31
C VAL A 86 3.80 -16.21 5.66
N ASP A 87 4.79 -16.79 6.34
CA ASP A 87 4.62 -17.35 7.68
C ASP A 87 4.19 -16.30 8.71
N THR A 88 4.73 -15.09 8.65
CA THR A 88 4.32 -13.98 9.53
C THR A 88 2.83 -13.68 9.36
N ILE A 89 2.33 -13.62 8.12
CA ILE A 89 0.91 -13.41 7.83
C ILE A 89 0.09 -14.61 8.35
N CYS A 90 0.50 -15.82 7.99
CA CYS A 90 -0.22 -17.04 8.37
C CYS A 90 -0.33 -17.22 9.88
N ASN A 91 0.77 -17.03 10.61
CA ASN A 91 0.82 -17.18 12.06
C ASN A 91 -0.04 -16.14 12.77
N TYR A 92 -0.01 -14.88 12.31
CA TYR A 92 -0.81 -13.82 12.90
C TYR A 92 -2.33 -14.10 12.77
N PHE A 93 -2.77 -14.52 11.59
CA PHE A 93 -4.19 -14.76 11.33
C PHE A 93 -4.65 -16.20 11.66
N GLY A 94 -3.73 -17.10 12.06
CA GLY A 94 -4.05 -18.52 12.28
C GLY A 94 -4.50 -19.24 11.00
N THR A 95 -3.87 -18.94 9.86
CA THR A 95 -4.27 -19.45 8.53
C THR A 95 -3.19 -20.30 7.86
N LYS A 96 -3.56 -21.03 6.80
CA LYS A 96 -2.64 -21.87 6.02
C LYS A 96 -2.22 -21.17 4.72
N LYS A 97 -0.94 -21.31 4.35
CA LYS A 97 -0.34 -20.70 3.13
C LYS A 97 -1.13 -21.01 1.86
N SER A 98 -1.45 -22.27 1.63
CA SER A 98 -2.19 -22.71 0.44
C SER A 98 -3.58 -22.08 0.35
N THR A 99 -4.27 -21.95 1.48
CA THR A 99 -5.61 -21.35 1.54
C THR A 99 -5.57 -19.86 1.22
N ILE A 100 -4.65 -19.12 1.83
CA ILE A 100 -4.57 -17.67 1.62
C ILE A 100 -4.04 -17.33 0.22
N GLY A 101 -3.11 -18.12 -0.31
CA GLY A 101 -2.55 -17.96 -1.66
C GLY A 101 -3.61 -18.17 -2.74
N THR A 102 -4.36 -19.28 -2.69
CA THR A 102 -5.46 -19.55 -3.64
C THR A 102 -6.51 -18.44 -3.61
N LYS A 103 -6.89 -17.95 -2.42
CA LYS A 103 -7.84 -16.84 -2.31
C LYS A 103 -7.25 -15.51 -2.76
N ALA A 104 -5.96 -15.25 -2.55
CA ALA A 104 -5.28 -14.06 -3.07
C ALA A 104 -5.32 -14.04 -4.61
N THR A 105 -4.98 -15.15 -5.27
CA THR A 105 -5.11 -15.28 -6.73
C THR A 105 -6.54 -15.04 -7.20
N GLN A 106 -7.54 -15.56 -6.48
CA GLN A 106 -8.96 -15.28 -6.78
C GLN A 106 -9.27 -13.77 -6.69
N ILE A 107 -8.77 -13.09 -5.65
CA ILE A 107 -8.95 -11.64 -5.47
C ILE A 107 -8.31 -10.86 -6.62
N GLU A 108 -7.06 -11.19 -6.98
CA GLU A 108 -6.32 -10.57 -8.07
C GLU A 108 -7.09 -10.67 -9.38
N ASN A 109 -7.48 -11.89 -9.78
CA ASN A 109 -8.24 -12.14 -11.00
C ASN A 109 -9.58 -11.39 -11.00
N THR A 110 -10.31 -11.43 -9.89
CA THR A 110 -11.64 -10.81 -9.81
C THR A 110 -11.57 -9.28 -9.80
N CYS A 111 -10.50 -8.72 -9.25
CA CYS A 111 -10.27 -7.29 -9.20
C CYS A 111 -9.45 -6.74 -10.37
N LYS A 112 -8.98 -7.63 -11.27
CA LYS A 112 -8.05 -7.34 -12.37
C LYS A 112 -6.80 -6.60 -11.86
N LEU A 113 -6.20 -7.15 -10.81
CA LEU A 113 -4.99 -6.61 -10.21
C LEU A 113 -3.80 -7.36 -10.78
N ASN A 114 -2.90 -6.58 -11.36
CA ASN A 114 -1.68 -7.03 -11.99
C ASN A 114 -0.50 -6.38 -11.27
N ILE A 115 0.71 -6.84 -11.54
CA ILE A 115 1.91 -6.13 -11.09
C ILE A 115 1.87 -4.67 -11.56
N GLY A 116 2.22 -3.72 -10.70
CA GLY A 116 2.11 -2.28 -11.01
C GLY A 116 0.71 -1.69 -10.95
N ALA A 117 -0.29 -2.41 -10.41
CA ALA A 117 -1.66 -1.91 -10.27
C ALA A 117 -1.72 -0.59 -9.47
N GLU A 118 -2.06 0.49 -10.17
CA GLU A 118 -2.15 1.83 -9.59
C GLU A 118 -3.14 1.88 -8.42
N GLY A 119 -2.73 2.58 -7.35
CA GLY A 119 -3.51 2.71 -6.12
C GLY A 119 -3.48 1.49 -5.19
N TYR A 120 -2.76 0.43 -5.56
CA TYR A 120 -2.50 -0.76 -4.74
C TYR A 120 -1.01 -1.08 -4.55
N CYS A 121 -0.14 -0.32 -5.23
CA CYS A 121 1.30 -0.33 -5.03
C CYS A 121 1.85 1.10 -5.03
N SER A 122 3.10 1.27 -4.59
CA SER A 122 3.78 2.56 -4.59
C SER A 122 3.83 3.16 -6.00
N LYS A 123 3.87 4.50 -6.08
CA LYS A 123 3.95 5.20 -7.37
C LYS A 123 5.22 4.80 -8.15
N GLU A 124 6.32 4.57 -7.45
CA GLU A 124 7.58 4.09 -8.06
C GLU A 124 7.40 2.73 -8.75
N ILE A 125 6.75 1.77 -8.08
CA ILE A 125 6.44 0.46 -8.67
C ILE A 125 5.47 0.60 -9.84
N SER A 126 4.41 1.39 -9.68
CA SER A 126 3.41 1.55 -10.73
C SER A 126 3.99 2.24 -11.98
N ASP A 127 4.77 3.30 -11.80
CA ASP A 127 5.39 4.05 -12.89
C ASP A 127 6.47 3.22 -13.61
N SER A 128 7.31 2.48 -12.88
CA SER A 128 8.35 1.63 -13.49
C SER A 128 7.78 0.48 -14.33
N LEU A 129 6.56 0.03 -14.02
CA LEU A 129 5.86 -1.04 -14.72
C LEU A 129 4.81 -0.54 -15.72
N THR A 130 4.69 0.78 -15.90
CA THR A 130 3.83 1.39 -16.90
C THR A 130 4.62 1.68 -18.17
N PHE A 131 4.10 1.25 -19.32
CA PHE A 131 4.73 1.45 -20.62
C PHE A 131 3.76 2.13 -21.58
N TYR A 132 4.29 2.98 -22.45
CA TYR A 132 3.57 3.64 -23.53
C TYR A 132 4.03 3.10 -24.87
N GLN A 133 3.10 2.91 -25.80
CA GLN A 133 3.42 2.65 -27.18
C GLN A 133 3.29 3.93 -27.99
N THR A 134 4.36 4.31 -28.68
CA THR A 134 4.36 5.44 -29.63
C THR A 134 3.57 5.10 -30.89
N PRO A 135 3.09 6.10 -31.66
CA PRO A 135 2.45 5.86 -32.96
C PRO A 135 3.32 5.04 -33.93
N GLU A 136 4.64 5.17 -33.81
CA GLU A 136 5.64 4.45 -34.61
C GLU A 136 5.89 3.02 -34.11
N GLY A 137 5.29 2.62 -32.98
CA GLY A 137 5.31 1.26 -32.46
C GLY A 137 6.34 0.97 -31.38
N PHE A 138 7.18 1.94 -30.99
CA PHE A 138 8.14 1.78 -29.88
C PHE A 138 7.44 1.71 -28.53
N ILE A 139 7.92 0.84 -27.64
CA ILE A 139 7.46 0.71 -26.26
C ILE A 139 8.43 1.43 -25.34
N ILE A 140 7.95 2.45 -24.63
CA ILE A 140 8.76 3.33 -23.76
C ILE A 140 8.22 3.24 -22.33
N PRO A 141 9.08 2.96 -21.32
CA PRO A 141 8.67 3.03 -19.91
C PRO A 141 8.22 4.44 -19.54
N LYS A 142 7.19 4.57 -18.69
CA LYS A 142 6.70 5.87 -18.19
C LYS A 142 7.79 6.69 -17.51
N SER A 143 8.69 6.04 -16.79
CA SER A 143 9.85 6.71 -16.17
C SER A 143 10.75 7.40 -17.19
N MET A 144 10.83 6.91 -18.43
CA MET A 144 11.58 7.57 -19.51
C MET A 144 10.81 8.72 -20.16
N VAL A 145 9.48 8.73 -20.06
CA VAL A 145 8.63 9.83 -20.52
C VAL A 145 8.65 10.98 -19.51
N ASP A 146 8.45 10.67 -18.22
CA ASP A 146 8.43 11.68 -17.15
C ASP A 146 9.85 12.25 -16.88
N ASN A 147 10.91 11.47 -17.11
CA ASN A 147 12.31 11.92 -17.01
C ASN A 147 12.85 12.54 -18.32
N GLN A 148 12.00 12.82 -19.31
CA GLN A 148 12.42 13.70 -20.39
C GLN A 148 12.65 15.09 -19.78
N LYS A 149 13.92 15.39 -19.47
CA LYS A 149 14.47 16.71 -19.77
C LYS A 149 14.14 16.93 -21.23
N TYR A 150 13.03 17.60 -21.51
CA TYR A 150 12.86 18.19 -22.82
C TYR A 150 14.08 19.11 -23.01
N ILE A 151 15.01 18.72 -23.88
CA ILE A 151 15.87 19.71 -24.52
C ILE A 151 14.93 20.39 -25.50
N ILE A 152 14.24 21.42 -25.03
CA ILE A 152 13.58 22.33 -25.96
C ILE A 152 14.65 23.33 -26.34
N GLU A 153 15.31 23.10 -27.47
CA GLU A 153 16.09 24.14 -28.13
C GLU A 153 15.09 25.19 -28.65
N PHE A 154 14.79 26.16 -27.79
CA PHE A 154 14.16 27.39 -28.22
C PHE A 154 15.26 28.35 -28.68
N ALA A 155 14.96 29.17 -29.68
CA ALA A 155 15.94 30.07 -30.30
C ALA A 155 16.39 31.25 -29.39
N ASP A 156 15.90 31.36 -28.14
CA ASP A 156 16.18 32.47 -27.21
C ASP A 156 16.75 31.98 -25.85
N ASP A 157 17.90 32.53 -25.48
CA ASP A 157 18.69 32.19 -24.29
C ASP A 157 18.03 32.65 -22.97
N GLU A 158 17.16 33.66 -23.00
CA GLU A 158 16.55 34.22 -21.78
C GLU A 158 15.38 33.37 -21.26
N GLU A 159 14.54 32.83 -22.15
CA GLU A 159 13.44 31.91 -21.78
C GLU A 159 13.97 30.58 -21.26
N SER A 160 15.06 30.09 -21.85
CA SER A 160 15.78 28.88 -21.40
C SER A 160 16.23 29.00 -19.94
N ARG A 161 16.72 30.19 -19.54
CA ARG A 161 17.18 30.46 -18.17
C ARG A 161 16.02 30.47 -17.17
N LYS A 162 14.89 31.12 -17.51
CA LYS A 162 13.68 31.18 -16.66
C LYS A 162 13.06 29.80 -16.43
N ILE A 163 13.05 28.96 -17.45
CA ILE A 163 12.53 27.60 -17.38
C ILE A 163 13.46 26.71 -16.54
N GLN A 164 14.79 26.84 -16.71
CA GLN A 164 15.78 26.13 -15.91
C GLN A 164 15.63 26.45 -14.41
N GLU A 165 15.50 27.74 -14.07
CA GLU A 165 15.23 28.19 -12.70
C GLU A 165 13.93 27.59 -12.14
N PHE A 166 12.85 27.56 -12.93
CA PHE A 166 11.58 26.94 -12.52
C PHE A 166 11.69 25.44 -12.22
N PHE A 167 12.42 24.69 -13.04
CA PHE A 167 12.63 23.26 -12.81
C PHE A 167 13.52 22.96 -11.61
N ASP A 168 14.54 23.80 -11.37
CA ASP A 168 15.41 23.68 -10.19
C ASP A 168 14.66 24.04 -8.90
N GLU A 169 13.78 25.04 -8.94
CA GLU A 169 12.85 25.38 -7.85
C GLU A 169 11.92 24.20 -7.51
N LYS A 170 11.32 23.58 -8.54
CA LYS A 170 10.46 22.39 -8.39
C LYS A 170 11.22 21.22 -7.74
N ARG A 171 12.47 20.97 -8.17
CA ARG A 171 13.31 19.91 -7.62
C ARG A 171 13.62 20.16 -6.13
N ARG A 172 13.99 21.39 -5.77
CA ARG A 172 14.22 21.81 -4.39
C ARG A 172 12.99 21.62 -3.51
N VAL A 173 11.82 22.02 -3.99
CA VAL A 173 10.55 21.84 -3.24
C VAL A 173 10.22 20.36 -3.03
N GLU A 174 10.47 19.50 -4.02
CA GLU A 174 10.24 18.05 -3.91
C GLU A 174 11.22 17.42 -2.90
N GLU A 175 12.50 17.77 -2.97
CA GLU A 175 13.53 17.32 -2.04
C GLU A 175 13.24 17.77 -0.60
N GLU A 176 12.80 19.01 -0.40
CA GLU A 176 12.36 19.49 0.91
C GLU A 176 11.13 18.75 1.43
N LYS A 177 10.15 18.43 0.58
CA LYS A 177 8.98 17.62 0.98
C LYS A 177 9.41 16.21 1.39
N ILE A 178 10.32 15.59 0.65
CA ILE A 178 10.87 14.27 0.98
C ILE A 178 11.62 14.33 2.31
N LYS A 179 12.45 15.35 2.52
CA LYS A 179 13.19 15.57 3.77
C LYS A 179 12.26 15.77 4.96
N LYS A 180 11.27 16.67 4.84
CA LYS A 180 10.25 16.90 5.89
C LYS A 180 9.44 15.64 6.20
N ARG A 181 9.09 14.83 5.19
CA ARG A 181 8.43 13.53 5.40
C ARG A 181 9.33 12.56 6.16
N LYS A 182 10.63 12.51 5.85
CA LYS A 182 11.62 11.66 6.52
C LYS A 182 11.86 12.10 7.97
N GLU A 183 11.93 13.40 8.23
CA GLU A 183 12.06 13.98 9.58
C GLU A 183 10.83 13.69 10.43
N ARG A 184 9.62 13.93 9.89
CA ARG A 184 8.36 13.59 10.58
C ARG A 184 8.24 12.10 10.89
N ARG A 185 8.73 11.23 10.01
CA ARG A 185 8.82 9.77 10.27
C ARG A 185 9.76 9.46 11.43
N ALA A 186 10.92 10.13 11.50
CA ALA A 186 11.87 9.93 12.60
C ALA A 186 11.28 10.39 13.95
N GLU A 187 10.52 11.48 13.96
CA GLU A 187 9.84 12.01 15.14
C GLU A 187 8.74 11.07 15.64
N ILE A 188 7.82 10.65 14.76
CA ILE A 188 6.77 9.68 15.09
C ILE A 188 7.38 8.37 15.64
N ASN A 189 8.47 7.89 15.03
CA ASN A 189 9.15 6.68 15.51
C ASN A 189 9.78 6.86 16.91
N ARG A 190 10.27 8.06 17.24
CA ARG A 190 10.78 8.38 18.58
C ARG A 190 9.64 8.42 19.61
N GLU A 191 8.52 9.09 19.29
CA GLU A 191 7.35 9.13 20.17
C GLU A 191 6.78 7.73 20.45
N ILE A 192 6.71 6.87 19.42
CA ILE A 192 6.27 5.48 19.59
C ILE A 192 7.25 4.71 20.49
N ALA A 193 8.56 4.93 20.35
CA ALA A 193 9.57 4.29 21.20
C ALA A 193 9.49 4.77 22.65
N GLU A 194 9.23 6.06 22.90
CA GLU A 194 9.04 6.62 24.23
C GLU A 194 7.78 6.10 24.91
N LYS A 195 6.63 6.11 24.22
CA LYS A 195 5.39 5.51 24.74
C LYS A 195 5.55 4.02 25.06
N LYS A 196 6.32 3.27 24.27
CA LYS A 196 6.65 1.88 24.59
C LYS A 196 7.53 1.75 25.84
N ARG A 197 8.48 2.67 26.06
CA ARG A 197 9.33 2.70 27.27
C ARG A 197 8.54 3.09 28.52
N GLU A 198 7.65 4.07 28.42
CA GLU A 198 6.76 4.49 29.51
C GLU A 198 5.78 3.39 29.90
N ASN A 199 5.12 2.76 28.91
CA ASN A 199 4.25 1.62 29.18
C ASN A 199 5.02 0.46 29.82
N LYS A 200 6.28 0.22 29.42
CA LYS A 200 7.11 -0.82 30.04
C LYS A 200 7.50 -0.48 31.48
N LYS A 201 7.78 0.80 31.79
CA LYS A 201 8.05 1.27 33.17
C LYS A 201 6.81 1.17 34.05
N ASN A 202 5.67 1.70 33.59
CA ASN A 202 4.40 1.61 34.32
C ASN A 202 3.98 0.15 34.55
N GLN A 203 4.31 -0.76 33.62
CA GLN A 203 4.06 -2.19 33.80
C GLN A 203 4.99 -2.83 34.84
N LEU A 204 6.22 -2.35 35.01
CA LEU A 204 7.16 -2.82 36.04
C LEU A 204 6.79 -2.30 37.45
N ASP A 205 6.25 -1.07 37.55
CA ASP A 205 5.81 -0.48 38.83
C ASP A 205 4.52 -1.12 39.38
N ILE A 206 3.75 -1.86 38.56
CA ILE A 206 2.52 -2.56 38.99
C ILE A 206 2.80 -3.96 39.58
N PHE A 207 3.98 -4.55 39.33
CA PHE A 207 4.37 -5.87 39.86
C PHE A 207 5.43 -5.79 40.98
N GLY A 208 5.68 -4.59 41.51
CA GLY A 208 6.64 -4.32 42.58
C GLY A 208 5.97 -3.72 43.81
N ASP A 209 5.08 -4.49 44.45
CA ASP A 209 4.67 -4.40 45.86
C ASP A 209 4.28 -5.81 46.35
#